data_AF-A0A1G3BT81-F1
#
_entry.id   AF-A0A1G3BT81-F1
#
_cell.length_a   1.000
_cell.length_b   1.000
_cell.length_c   1.000
_cell.angle_alpha   90.00
_cell.angle_beta   90.00
_cell.angle_gamma   90.00
#
_symmetry.space_group_name_H-M   'P 1'
#
loop_
_entity.id
_entity.type
_entity.pdbx_description
1 polymer ?
#
loop_
_entity_poly.entity_id
_entity_poly.type
_entity_poly.pdbx_seq_one_letter_code
_entity_poly.pdbx_strand_id
1 'polypeptide(L)'
;MKMSGSPEPRAIMEVLMEAIKREQESYDYYYRTALQAAKPATRKMLLSLAEWEKGHIEELTNHVMELKAQMEIDRAITGGL
;
A
#
# COMPACT_ATOMS: atom_id res chain seq x y z
N MET A 1 -20.08 8.58 -27.24
CA MET A 1 -18.72 8.85 -26.75
C MET A 1 -18.83 9.54 -25.39
N LYS A 2 -18.64 8.79 -24.31
CA LYS A 2 -18.33 9.31 -22.96
C LYS A 2 -17.32 8.34 -22.36
N MET A 3 -16.04 8.67 -22.52
CA MET A 3 -14.96 8.08 -21.75
C MET A 3 -14.94 8.81 -20.41
N SER A 4 -15.60 8.27 -19.39
CA SER A 4 -15.39 8.68 -18.01
C SER A 4 -15.36 7.44 -17.12
N GLY A 5 -14.38 6.56 -17.39
CA GLY A 5 -14.14 5.35 -16.61
C GLY A 5 -13.17 5.64 -15.47
N SER A 6 -13.60 6.44 -14.48
CA SER A 6 -12.91 6.39 -13.18
C SER A 6 -13.15 5.01 -12.59
N PRO A 7 -12.10 4.27 -12.16
CA PRO A 7 -12.29 2.95 -11.58
C PRO A 7 -13.26 3.02 -10.39
N GLU A 8 -14.13 2.02 -10.25
CA GLU A 8 -15.04 1.91 -9.10
C GLU A 8 -14.25 1.95 -7.78
N PRO A 9 -14.68 2.72 -6.76
CA PRO A 9 -13.94 2.86 -5.50
C PRO A 9 -13.55 1.53 -4.84
N ARG A 10 -14.40 0.50 -4.97
CA ARG A 10 -14.09 -0.85 -4.47
C ARG A 10 -12.91 -1.50 -5.19
N ALA A 11 -12.80 -1.33 -6.49
CA ALA A 11 -11.66 -1.86 -7.26
C ALA A 11 -10.36 -1.15 -6.86
N ILE A 12 -10.41 0.16 -6.62
CA ILE A 12 -9.26 0.91 -6.11
C ILE A 12 -8.84 0.40 -4.72
N MET A 13 -9.81 0.17 -3.83
CA MET A 13 -9.55 -0.39 -2.50
C MET A 13 -8.84 -1.75 -2.58
N GLU A 14 -9.31 -2.66 -3.45
CA GLU A 14 -8.68 -3.98 -3.64
C GLU A 14 -7.25 -3.85 -4.13
N VAL A 15 -6.98 -2.95 -5.09
CA VAL A 15 -5.63 -2.68 -5.61
C VAL A 15 -4.71 -2.12 -4.52
N LEU A 16 -5.20 -1.18 -3.71
CA LEU A 16 -4.42 -0.61 -2.61
C LEU A 16 -4.10 -1.66 -1.54
N MET A 17 -5.07 -2.52 -1.19
CA MET A 17 -4.85 -3.61 -0.23
C MET A 17 -3.83 -4.64 -0.74
N GLU A 18 -3.90 -5.01 -2.01
CA GLU A 18 -2.91 -5.91 -2.63
C GLU A 18 -1.53 -5.23 -2.71
N ALA A 19 -1.45 -3.93 -2.98
CA ALA A 19 -0.20 -3.19 -2.95
C ALA A 19 0.43 -3.20 -1.55
N ILE A 20 -0.34 -2.89 -0.50
CA ILE A 20 0.14 -2.95 0.91
C ILE A 20 0.69 -4.33 1.24
N LYS A 21 -0.01 -5.39 0.83
CA LYS A 21 0.44 -6.76 1.06
C LYS A 21 1.78 -7.03 0.38
N ARG A 22 1.97 -6.57 -0.87
CA ARG A 22 3.24 -6.72 -1.58
C ARG A 22 4.38 -5.95 -0.94
N GLU A 23 4.14 -4.72 -0.48
CA GLU A 23 5.18 -3.97 0.23
C GLU A 23 5.56 -4.65 1.55
N GLN A 24 4.59 -5.24 2.26
CA GLN A 24 4.89 -6.03 3.46
C GLN A 24 5.71 -7.29 3.14
N GLU A 25 5.42 -7.98 2.04
CA GLU A 25 6.21 -9.13 1.58
C GLU A 25 7.64 -8.71 1.17
N SER A 26 7.78 -7.58 0.47
CA SER A 26 9.08 -6.99 0.10
C SER A 26 9.89 -6.59 1.34
N TYR A 27 9.26 -5.93 2.31
CA TYR A 27 9.87 -5.60 3.60
C TYR A 27 10.46 -6.84 4.28
N ASP A 28 9.62 -7.86 4.45
CA ASP A 28 10.00 -9.12 5.09
C ASP A 28 11.15 -9.80 4.35
N TYR A 29 11.12 -9.78 3.01
CA TYR A 29 12.16 -10.33 2.17
C TYR A 29 13.49 -9.60 2.38
N TYR A 30 13.51 -8.28 2.24
CA TYR A 30 14.73 -7.48 2.40
C TYR A 30 15.29 -7.59 3.81
N TYR A 31 14.44 -7.53 4.83
CA TYR A 31 14.85 -7.64 6.22
C TYR A 31 15.48 -9.01 6.52
N ARG A 32 14.82 -10.12 6.12
CA ARG A 32 15.36 -11.47 6.33
C ARG A 32 16.67 -11.69 5.56
N THR A 33 16.76 -11.17 4.33
CA THR A 33 17.98 -11.25 3.52
C THR A 33 19.12 -10.45 4.14
N ALA A 34 18.81 -9.28 4.72
CA ALA A 34 19.80 -8.45 5.41
C ALA A 34 20.43 -9.17 6.61
N LEU A 35 19.62 -9.94 7.37
CA LEU A 35 20.11 -10.72 8.51
C LEU A 35 21.13 -11.78 8.08
N GLN A 36 20.94 -12.36 6.90
CA GLN A 36 21.80 -13.40 6.32
C GLN A 36 23.01 -12.82 5.55
N ALA A 37 23.04 -11.52 5.27
CA ALA A 37 24.11 -10.90 4.50
C ALA A 37 25.44 -10.87 5.27
N ALA A 38 26.47 -11.49 4.69
CA ALA A 38 27.82 -11.54 5.26
C ALA A 38 28.57 -10.21 5.14
N LYS A 39 28.35 -9.46 4.04
CA LYS A 39 29.01 -8.18 3.80
C LYS A 39 28.25 -7.04 4.49
N PRO A 40 28.90 -6.22 5.34
CA PRO A 40 28.25 -5.11 6.02
C PRO A 40 27.56 -4.11 5.08
N ALA A 41 28.18 -3.82 3.93
CA ALA A 41 27.62 -2.92 2.92
C ALA A 41 26.29 -3.47 2.34
N THR A 42 26.25 -4.77 2.02
CA THR A 42 25.03 -5.43 1.51
C THR A 42 23.93 -5.45 2.57
N ARG A 43 24.28 -5.75 3.83
CA ARG A 43 23.33 -5.68 4.96
C ARG A 43 22.72 -4.28 5.09
N LYS A 44 23.55 -3.24 5.05
CA LYS A 44 23.09 -1.85 5.13
C LYS A 44 22.14 -1.51 3.99
N MET A 45 22.49 -1.87 2.76
CA MET A 45 21.64 -1.63 1.59
C MET A 45 20.27 -2.31 1.74
N LEU A 46 20.23 -3.59 2.11
CA LEU A 46 18.99 -4.33 2.29
C LEU A 46 18.12 -3.78 3.43
N LEU A 47 18.73 -3.36 4.54
CA LEU A 47 17.99 -2.69 5.62
C LEU A 47 17.41 -1.34 5.17
N SER A 48 18.12 -0.58 4.33
CA SER A 48 17.59 0.65 3.75
C SER A 48 16.41 0.38 2.82
N LEU A 49 16.46 -0.66 1.99
CA LEU A 49 15.33 -1.07 1.15
C LEU A 49 14.12 -1.46 2.00
N ALA A 50 14.32 -2.27 3.05
CA ALA A 50 13.26 -2.62 3.98
C ALA A 50 12.63 -1.35 4.61
N GLU A 51 13.44 -0.38 5.04
CA GLU A 51 12.90 0.84 5.62
C GLU A 51 12.07 1.67 4.63
N TRP A 52 12.42 1.67 3.34
CA TRP A 52 11.61 2.32 2.30
C TRP A 52 10.24 1.66 2.15
N GLU A 53 10.17 0.33 2.18
CA GLU A 53 8.88 -0.36 2.07
C GLU A 53 7.93 -0.04 3.22
N LYS A 54 8.44 0.26 4.43
CA LYS A 54 7.59 0.77 5.51
C LYS A 54 6.94 2.10 5.15
N GLY A 55 7.71 3.01 4.56
CA GLY A 55 7.18 4.30 4.09
C GLY A 55 6.09 4.12 3.03
N HIS A 56 6.30 3.21 2.08
CA HIS A 56 5.28 2.88 1.08
C HIS A 56 4.01 2.28 1.72
N ILE A 57 4.15 1.38 2.70
CA ILE A 57 3.00 0.82 3.45
C ILE A 57 2.22 1.93 4.14
N GLU A 58 2.90 2.87 4.80
CA GLU A 58 2.26 4.01 5.48
C GLU A 58 1.49 4.89 4.49
N GLU A 59 2.11 5.24 3.35
CA GLU A 59 1.48 6.03 2.29
C GLU A 59 0.23 5.35 1.72
N LEU A 60 0.33 4.06 1.36
CA LEU A 60 -0.79 3.28 0.84
C LEU A 60 -1.91 3.14 1.89
N THR A 61 -1.56 2.98 3.16
CA THR A 61 -2.54 2.91 4.26
C THR A 61 -3.29 4.24 4.40
N ASN A 62 -2.61 5.37 4.24
CA ASN A 62 -3.27 6.69 4.23
C ASN A 62 -4.27 6.80 3.09
N HIS A 63 -3.92 6.37 1.88
CA HIS A 63 -4.85 6.35 0.75
C HIS A 63 -6.07 5.45 0.97
N VAL A 64 -5.88 4.28 1.62
CA VAL A 64 -6.99 3.41 2.03
C VAL A 64 -7.93 4.14 3.01
N MET A 65 -7.38 4.85 3.99
CA MET A 65 -8.18 5.61 4.96
C MET A 65 -8.96 6.74 4.30
N GLU A 66 -8.33 7.50 3.41
CA GLU A 66 -8.95 8.58 2.64
C GLU A 66 -10.10 8.05 1.77
N LEU A 67 -9.84 6.97 1.02
CA LEU A 67 -10.85 6.35 0.15
C LEU A 67 -12.03 5.82 0.97
N LYS A 68 -11.76 5.18 2.12
CA LYS A 68 -12.81 4.70 3.03
C LYS A 68 -13.65 5.85 3.58
N ALA A 69 -13.01 6.96 3.98
CA ALA A 69 -13.73 8.13 4.45
C ALA A 69 -14.63 8.72 3.36
N GLN A 70 -14.13 8.82 2.12
CA GLN A 70 -14.93 9.26 0.98
C GLN A 70 -16.14 8.35 0.74
N MET A 71 -15.94 7.01 0.78
CA MET A 71 -17.02 6.04 0.60
C MET A 71 -18.11 6.15 1.68
N GLU A 72 -17.75 6.40 2.94
CA GLU A 72 -18.72 6.60 4.02
C GLU A 72 -19.50 7.92 3.87
N ILE A 73 -18.83 8.99 3.44
CA ILE A 73 -19.48 10.27 3.13
C ILE A 73 -20.48 10.08 1.98
N ASP A 74 -20.06 9.43 0.89
CA ASP A 74 -20.90 9.18 -0.28
C ASP A 74 -22.12 8.33 0.09
N ARG A 75 -21.93 7.30 0.92
CA ARG A 75 -23.02 6.45 1.44
C ARG A 75 -24.01 7.24 2.29
N ALA A 76 -23.53 8.15 3.14
CA ALA A 76 -24.38 8.97 3.99
C ALA A 76 -25.19 10.00 3.19
N ILE A 77 -24.58 10.59 2.16
CA ILE A 77 -25.22 11.60 1.29
C ILE A 77 -26.21 10.97 0.33
N THR A 78 -25.87 9.83 -0.27
CA THR A 78 -26.74 9.14 -1.24
C THR A 78 -27.91 8.39 -0.61
N GLY A 79 -27.96 8.32 0.73
CA GLY A 79 -29.08 7.80 1.50
C GLY A 79 -29.33 6.32 1.19
N GLY A 80 -28.62 5.43 1.90
CA GLY A 80 -28.69 3.98 1.73
C GLY A 80 -30.02 3.45 1.20
N LEU A 81 -30.02 3.13 -0.10
CA LEU A 81 -30.95 2.20 -0.75
C LEU A 81 -30.34 0.81 -0.74
#